data_AF-A0A974XN73-F1
#
_entry.id   AF-A0A974XN73-F1
#
_cell.length_a   1.000
_cell.length_b   1.000
_cell.length_c   1.000
_cell.angle_alpha   90.00
_cell.angle_beta   90.00
_cell.angle_gamma   90.00
#
_symmetry.space_group_name_H-M   'P 1'
#
loop_
_entity.id
_entity.type
_entity.pdbx_description
1 polymer ?
#
loop_
_entity_poly.entity_id
_entity_poly.type
_entity_poly.pdbx_seq_one_letter_code
_entity_poly.pdbx_strand_id
1 'polypeptide(L)'
;MFNQFFGMPMVQDLKHPGQFQLRLGDNISDLVLIQALRAPLLEVVVAACEPTQLLLTVRCQPLFELQCAKEQATASVESLLARGRGQGFRLYCRLGVAPARLLESLRRGLRLDFIPDSPGHFALLDNEHFELLALEEDLRLLNEPQALSHARAILAREFDYGLGVAMLAVHISELEQASRELLAFLESTAKHTVLQDEARRMVPLLNQKRQWLLRRHSQLQERTHYGHSANQMDELESLKQQLECYQLLATPEVTAMVQALVKEDS
;
A
#
# COMPACT_ATOMS: atom_id res chain seq x y z
N MET A 1 2.38 10.90 -14.69
CA MET A 1 3.59 10.05 -14.70
C MET A 1 3.97 9.78 -13.25
N PHE A 2 3.75 8.57 -12.74
CA PHE A 2 4.27 8.19 -11.44
C PHE A 2 5.72 7.75 -11.65
N ASN A 3 6.67 8.57 -11.19
CA ASN A 3 8.08 8.19 -11.22
C ASN A 3 8.27 6.99 -10.28
N GLN A 4 8.84 5.91 -10.81
CA GLN A 4 9.31 4.79 -9.99
C GLN A 4 10.44 5.34 -9.11
N PHE A 5 10.13 5.64 -7.84
CA PHE A 5 11.13 6.08 -6.88
C PHE A 5 11.85 4.83 -6.35
N PHE A 6 12.73 4.26 -7.16
CA PHE A 6 13.72 3.32 -6.64
C PHE A 6 14.87 4.09 -6.02
N GLY A 7 15.39 3.57 -4.92
CA GLY A 7 16.66 4.01 -4.37
C GLY A 7 17.85 3.67 -5.27
N MET A 8 19.04 4.02 -4.79
CA MET A 8 20.28 3.65 -5.48
C MET A 8 20.40 2.12 -5.60
N PRO A 9 20.88 1.61 -6.74
CA PRO A 9 21.08 0.17 -6.91
C PRO A 9 22.14 -0.34 -5.93
N MET A 10 21.83 -1.47 -5.30
CA MET A 10 22.71 -2.19 -4.39
C MET A 10 23.16 -3.48 -5.06
N VAL A 11 24.41 -3.87 -4.85
CA VAL A 11 24.92 -5.16 -5.34
C VAL A 11 24.93 -6.15 -4.18
N GLN A 12 24.33 -7.32 -4.40
CA GLN A 12 24.28 -8.43 -3.45
C GLN A 12 25.02 -9.63 -4.04
N ASP A 13 26.00 -10.14 -3.29
CA ASP A 13 26.77 -11.34 -3.65
C ASP A 13 26.32 -12.52 -2.78
N LEU A 14 25.62 -13.47 -3.40
CA LEU A 14 24.93 -14.56 -2.72
C LEU A 14 25.60 -15.89 -3.02
N LYS A 15 26.18 -16.52 -2.00
CA LYS A 15 26.96 -17.77 -2.13
C LYS A 15 26.28 -19.01 -1.54
N HIS A 16 25.22 -18.80 -0.77
CA HIS A 16 24.48 -19.86 -0.10
C HIS A 16 22.98 -19.61 -0.23
N PRO A 17 22.14 -20.66 -0.27
CA PRO A 17 20.70 -20.50 -0.15
C PRO A 17 20.35 -19.67 1.08
N GLY A 18 19.36 -18.81 0.95
CA GLY A 18 19.04 -17.83 1.97
C GLY A 18 17.68 -17.19 1.75
N GLN A 19 17.43 -16.16 2.55
CA GLN A 19 16.19 -15.40 2.51
C GLN A 19 16.47 -13.91 2.52
N PHE A 20 15.81 -13.20 1.61
CA PHE A 20 15.66 -11.76 1.65
C PHE A 20 14.45 -11.40 2.50
N GLN A 21 14.65 -10.49 3.45
CA GLN A 21 13.59 -9.90 4.23
C GLN A 21 13.44 -8.42 3.87
N LEU A 22 12.31 -8.08 3.26
CA LEU A 22 11.93 -6.70 2.97
C LEU A 22 11.14 -6.17 4.17
N ARG A 23 11.70 -5.18 4.86
CA ARG A 23 11.08 -4.54 6.02
C ARG A 23 10.74 -3.08 5.73
N LEU A 24 9.63 -2.63 6.29
CA LEU A 24 9.27 -1.22 6.26
C LEU A 24 10.07 -0.46 7.34
N GLY A 25 10.54 0.74 7.02
CA GLY A 25 11.16 1.62 8.02
C GLY A 25 10.19 2.04 9.14
N ASP A 26 10.75 2.41 10.29
CA ASP A 26 9.95 2.79 11.46
C ASP A 26 9.14 4.09 11.20
N ASN A 27 7.92 4.14 11.73
CA ASN A 27 7.04 5.33 11.72
C ASN A 27 6.61 5.86 10.33
N ILE A 28 6.42 4.99 9.34
CA ILE A 28 5.88 5.39 8.04
C ILE A 28 4.34 5.43 8.09
N SER A 29 3.76 6.56 7.66
CA SER A 29 2.30 6.75 7.60
C SER A 29 1.63 5.83 6.56
N ASP A 30 0.45 5.31 6.90
CA ASP A 30 -0.36 4.46 6.01
C ASP A 30 -0.74 5.16 4.71
N LEU A 31 -0.93 6.48 4.74
CA LEU A 31 -1.25 7.25 3.53
C LEU A 31 -0.09 7.25 2.53
N VAL A 32 1.16 7.32 3.02
CA VAL A 32 2.37 7.27 2.18
C VAL A 32 2.54 5.87 1.61
N LEU A 33 2.30 4.85 2.43
CA LEU A 33 2.36 3.45 2.00
C LEU A 33 1.37 3.17 0.88
N ILE A 34 0.11 3.62 0.98
CA ILE A 34 -0.90 3.41 -0.07
C ILE A 34 -0.44 3.96 -1.42
N GLN A 35 0.27 5.10 -1.44
CA GLN A 35 0.89 5.60 -2.68
C GLN A 35 1.99 4.68 -3.21
N ALA A 36 2.83 4.18 -2.30
CA ALA A 36 3.97 3.31 -2.60
C ALA A 36 3.56 1.96 -3.21
N LEU A 37 2.42 1.39 -2.80
CA LEU A 37 1.89 0.10 -3.30
C LEU A 37 1.61 0.07 -4.80
N ARG A 38 1.53 1.23 -5.45
CA ARG A 38 1.22 1.38 -6.88
C ARG A 38 2.41 1.15 -7.79
N ALA A 39 3.60 1.22 -7.23
CA ALA A 39 4.86 1.00 -7.91
C ALA A 39 5.44 -0.35 -7.46
N PRO A 40 6.35 -0.95 -8.25
CA PRO A 40 7.07 -2.14 -7.80
C PRO A 40 7.83 -1.83 -6.50
N LEU A 41 7.69 -2.70 -5.50
CA LEU A 41 8.31 -2.52 -4.18
C LEU A 41 9.83 -2.82 -4.23
N LEU A 42 10.19 -3.79 -5.06
CA LEU A 42 11.53 -4.34 -5.22
C LEU A 42 11.74 -4.69 -6.70
N GLU A 43 12.91 -4.38 -7.24
CA GLU A 43 13.40 -4.84 -8.54
C GLU A 43 14.74 -5.55 -8.33
N VAL A 44 14.86 -6.75 -8.90
CA VAL A 44 16.08 -7.57 -8.82
C VAL A 44 16.49 -7.98 -10.23
N VAL A 45 17.77 -7.80 -10.54
CA VAL A 45 18.36 -8.20 -11.82
C VAL A 45 19.60 -9.05 -11.55
N VAL A 46 19.69 -10.20 -12.22
CA VAL A 46 20.85 -11.09 -12.10
C VAL A 46 21.99 -10.55 -12.95
N ALA A 47 23.04 -10.05 -12.31
CA ALA A 47 24.23 -9.50 -12.97
C ALA A 47 25.21 -10.60 -13.40
N ALA A 48 25.41 -11.60 -12.56
CA ALA A 48 26.21 -12.79 -12.85
C ALA A 48 25.62 -14.02 -12.16
N CYS A 49 25.83 -15.19 -12.75
CA CYS A 49 25.24 -16.44 -12.30
C CYS A 49 26.25 -17.57 -12.54
N GLU A 50 26.67 -18.19 -11.44
CA GLU A 50 27.58 -19.33 -11.36
C GLU A 50 26.92 -20.43 -10.50
N PRO A 51 27.34 -21.71 -10.58
CA PRO A 51 26.66 -22.84 -9.93
C PRO A 51 26.47 -22.72 -8.42
N THR A 52 27.23 -21.87 -7.74
CA THR A 52 27.16 -21.65 -6.29
C THR A 52 27.17 -20.17 -5.92
N GLN A 53 27.07 -19.28 -6.91
CA GLN A 53 27.19 -17.84 -6.69
C GLN A 53 26.23 -17.07 -7.62
N LEU A 54 25.40 -16.22 -7.01
CA LEU A 54 24.56 -15.26 -7.71
C LEU A 54 24.99 -13.85 -7.35
N LEU A 55 25.31 -13.05 -8.36
CA LEU A 55 25.51 -11.62 -8.20
C LEU A 55 24.23 -10.91 -8.66
N LEU A 56 23.57 -10.21 -7.74
CA LEU A 56 22.32 -9.50 -8.00
C LEU A 56 22.51 -8.00 -7.91
N THR A 57 21.86 -7.26 -8.80
CA THR A 57 21.61 -5.83 -8.65
C THR A 57 20.19 -5.66 -8.13
N VAL A 58 20.04 -5.03 -6.99
CA VAL A 58 18.77 -4.90 -6.27
C VAL A 58 18.43 -3.43 -6.09
N ARG A 59 17.17 -3.08 -6.31
CA ARG A 59 16.61 -1.75 -6.11
C ARG A 59 15.33 -1.86 -5.29
N CYS A 60 15.28 -1.15 -4.18
CA CYS A 60 14.10 -1.06 -3.32
C CYS A 60 13.52 0.35 -3.37
N GLN A 61 12.22 0.51 -3.13
CA GLN A 61 11.72 1.86 -2.85
C GLN A 61 12.32 2.38 -1.54
N PRO A 62 12.58 3.71 -1.40
CA PRO A 62 13.24 4.32 -0.24
C PRO A 62 12.61 4.03 1.13
N LEU A 63 11.34 3.62 1.15
CA LEU A 63 10.58 3.31 2.35
C LEU A 63 10.92 1.93 2.93
N PHE A 64 11.57 1.08 2.13
CA PHE A 64 11.88 -0.30 2.51
C PHE A 64 13.37 -0.53 2.65
N GLU A 65 13.70 -1.34 3.64
CA GLU A 65 15.03 -1.88 3.86
C GLU A 65 15.05 -3.35 3.48
N LEU A 66 16.10 -3.76 2.77
CA LEU A 66 16.32 -5.15 2.41
C LEU A 66 17.43 -5.73 3.27
N GLN A 67 17.09 -6.76 4.04
CA GLN A 67 18.04 -7.52 4.85
C GLN A 67 18.22 -8.92 4.25
N CYS A 68 19.46 -9.41 4.20
CA CYS A 68 19.74 -10.76 3.76
C CYS A 68 20.03 -11.63 4.98
N ALA A 69 19.19 -12.63 5.24
CA ALA A 69 19.38 -13.61 6.28
C ALA A 69 19.93 -14.92 5.70
N LYS A 70 20.87 -15.53 6.42
CA LYS A 70 21.39 -16.87 6.13
C LYS A 70 20.51 -17.91 6.82
N GLU A 71 19.24 -17.97 6.44
CA GLU A 71 18.28 -18.97 6.92
C GLU A 71 18.00 -20.00 5.81
N GLN A 72 17.62 -21.22 6.19
CA GLN A 72 17.31 -22.27 5.22
C GLN A 72 16.08 -21.87 4.40
N ALA A 73 16.23 -21.84 3.08
CA ALA A 73 15.11 -21.67 2.15
C ALA A 73 14.08 -22.80 2.38
N THR A 74 12.81 -22.44 2.55
CA THR A 74 11.70 -23.36 2.82
C THR A 74 10.71 -23.45 1.67
N ALA A 75 10.95 -22.70 0.59
CA ALA A 75 10.04 -22.56 -0.54
C ALA A 75 9.62 -23.90 -1.17
N SER A 76 8.31 -24.02 -1.41
CA SER A 76 7.70 -25.09 -2.20
C SER A 76 8.03 -24.92 -3.69
N VAL A 77 8.26 -26.04 -4.37
CA VAL A 77 8.76 -26.10 -5.77
C VAL A 77 7.84 -25.38 -6.77
N GLU A 78 6.55 -25.23 -6.45
CA GLU A 78 5.52 -24.72 -7.36
C GLU A 78 5.55 -23.20 -7.60
N SER A 79 6.33 -22.43 -6.82
CA SER A 79 6.41 -20.96 -6.94
C SER A 79 7.80 -20.43 -7.30
N LEU A 80 8.69 -21.30 -7.79
CA LEU A 80 10.06 -20.95 -8.13
C LEU A 80 10.15 -20.20 -9.47
N LEU A 81 10.65 -18.98 -9.41
CA LEU A 81 11.01 -18.16 -10.55
C LEU A 81 12.50 -18.35 -10.88
N ALA A 82 12.79 -19.05 -11.98
CA ALA A 82 14.17 -19.28 -12.44
C ALA A 82 14.68 -18.10 -13.28
N ARG A 83 15.85 -17.55 -12.95
CA ARG A 83 16.44 -16.38 -13.64
C ARG A 83 17.93 -16.57 -13.90
N GLY A 84 18.31 -16.36 -15.15
CA GLY A 84 19.69 -16.33 -15.63
C GLY A 84 20.27 -14.93 -15.74
N ARG A 85 21.53 -14.83 -16.19
CA ARG A 85 22.23 -13.55 -16.37
C ARG A 85 21.47 -12.58 -17.27
N GLY A 86 21.30 -11.35 -16.81
CA GLY A 86 20.60 -10.27 -17.51
C GLY A 86 19.07 -10.31 -17.37
N GLN A 87 18.52 -11.38 -16.77
CA GLN A 87 17.10 -11.47 -16.45
C GLN A 87 16.83 -10.93 -15.04
N GLY A 88 15.59 -10.57 -14.79
CA GLY A 88 15.19 -10.02 -13.50
C GLY A 88 13.72 -10.19 -13.23
N PHE A 89 13.29 -9.66 -12.10
CA PHE A 89 11.90 -9.66 -11.69
C PHE A 89 11.59 -8.43 -10.85
N ARG A 90 10.29 -8.13 -10.73
CA ARG A 90 9.75 -7.09 -9.86
C ARG A 90 8.74 -7.69 -8.90
N LEU A 91 8.73 -7.17 -7.68
CA LEU A 91 7.73 -7.47 -6.67
C LEU A 91 6.62 -6.43 -6.72
N TYR A 92 5.39 -6.89 -6.89
CA TYR A 92 4.20 -6.05 -6.89
C TYR A 92 3.21 -6.49 -5.81
N CYS A 93 2.35 -5.56 -5.41
CA CYS A 93 1.14 -5.89 -4.69
C CYS A 93 0.12 -6.48 -5.67
N ARG A 94 -0.52 -7.59 -5.30
CA ARG A 94 -1.55 -8.20 -6.15
C ARG A 94 -2.77 -7.27 -6.20
N LEU A 95 -3.30 -7.07 -7.40
CA LEU A 95 -4.51 -6.27 -7.61
C LEU A 95 -5.73 -6.94 -6.93
N GLY A 96 -6.59 -6.13 -6.30
CA GLY A 96 -7.83 -6.58 -5.69
C GLY A 96 -7.75 -6.87 -4.19
N VAL A 97 -6.55 -6.99 -3.62
CA VAL A 97 -6.35 -7.16 -2.17
C VAL A 97 -6.62 -5.85 -1.43
N ALA A 98 -7.27 -5.93 -0.26
CA ALA A 98 -7.52 -4.77 0.61
C ALA A 98 -6.21 -4.13 1.10
N PRO A 99 -6.03 -2.78 1.01
CA PRO A 99 -4.82 -2.11 1.49
C PRO A 99 -4.54 -2.40 2.95
N ALA A 100 -5.59 -2.48 3.77
CA ALA A 100 -5.54 -2.98 5.14
C ALA A 100 -4.62 -4.20 5.33
N ARG A 101 -4.89 -5.26 4.56
CA ARG A 101 -4.17 -6.53 4.64
C ARG A 101 -2.77 -6.40 4.06
N LEU A 102 -2.62 -5.64 2.97
CA LEU A 102 -1.31 -5.34 2.39
C LEU A 102 -0.40 -4.60 3.39
N LEU A 103 -0.92 -3.59 4.07
CA LEU A 103 -0.20 -2.80 5.07
C LEU A 103 0.19 -3.66 6.28
N GLU A 104 -0.73 -4.49 6.78
CA GLU A 104 -0.44 -5.43 7.86
C GLU A 104 0.66 -6.42 7.45
N SER A 105 0.60 -7.00 6.25
CA SER A 105 1.63 -7.91 5.75
C SER A 105 2.98 -7.21 5.54
N LEU A 106 2.99 -5.99 5.00
CA LEU A 106 4.23 -5.20 4.85
C LEU A 106 4.87 -4.84 6.20
N ARG A 107 4.07 -4.52 7.22
CA ARG A 107 4.56 -4.24 8.57
C ARG A 107 5.14 -5.48 9.25
N ARG A 108 4.62 -6.68 8.95
CA ARG A 108 5.23 -7.95 9.38
C ARG A 108 6.54 -8.26 8.64
N GLY A 109 6.71 -7.66 7.46
CA GLY A 109 7.85 -7.85 6.58
C GLY A 109 7.64 -9.00 5.61
N LEU A 110 8.10 -8.82 4.37
CA LEU A 110 8.02 -9.83 3.32
C LEU A 110 9.28 -10.67 3.27
N ARG A 111 9.12 -11.95 2.94
CA ARG A 111 10.22 -12.90 2.89
C ARG A 111 10.28 -13.55 1.51
N LEU A 112 11.46 -13.50 0.91
CA LEU A 112 11.73 -13.99 -0.43
C LEU A 112 12.94 -14.93 -0.36
N ASP A 113 12.69 -16.21 -0.60
CA ASP A 113 13.71 -17.24 -0.60
C ASP A 113 14.48 -17.23 -1.92
N PHE A 114 15.78 -17.49 -1.84
CA PHE A 114 16.63 -17.61 -3.02
C PHE A 114 17.57 -18.81 -2.90
N ILE A 115 17.84 -19.43 -4.05
CA ILE A 115 18.78 -20.52 -4.19
C ILE A 115 19.81 -20.11 -5.26
N PRO A 116 21.09 -19.93 -4.87
CA PRO A 116 22.17 -19.67 -5.80
C PRO A 116 22.50 -20.94 -6.58
N ASP A 117 21.92 -21.04 -7.76
CA ASP A 117 22.15 -22.05 -8.77
C ASP A 117 22.28 -21.36 -10.14
N SER A 118 22.55 -22.11 -11.20
CA SER A 118 22.60 -21.64 -12.58
C SER A 118 21.58 -22.39 -13.45
N PRO A 119 20.33 -21.88 -13.61
CA PRO A 119 19.84 -20.54 -13.25
C PRO A 119 19.49 -20.37 -11.77
N GLY A 120 19.51 -19.12 -11.27
CA GLY A 120 19.16 -18.80 -9.90
C GLY A 120 17.65 -18.92 -9.68
N HIS A 121 17.22 -19.44 -8.54
CA HIS A 121 15.79 -19.63 -8.25
C HIS A 121 15.33 -18.71 -7.12
N PHE A 122 14.15 -18.12 -7.28
CA PHE A 122 13.56 -17.17 -6.34
C PHE A 122 12.12 -17.57 -6.04
N ALA A 123 11.69 -17.48 -4.78
CA ALA A 123 10.32 -17.77 -4.40
C ALA A 123 9.84 -16.80 -3.33
N LEU A 124 8.59 -16.39 -3.41
CA LEU A 124 7.96 -15.54 -2.41
C LEU A 124 7.10 -16.41 -1.48
N LEU A 125 7.27 -16.22 -0.17
CA LEU A 125 6.53 -17.01 0.83
C LEU A 125 5.09 -16.50 1.01
N ASP A 126 4.83 -15.21 0.81
CA ASP A 126 3.49 -14.59 0.89
C ASP A 126 2.90 -14.34 -0.51
N ASN A 127 2.55 -15.42 -1.21
CA ASN A 127 1.97 -15.38 -2.57
C ASN A 127 0.49 -15.00 -2.61
N GLU A 128 -0.17 -14.83 -1.45
CA GLU A 128 -1.59 -14.45 -1.41
C GLU A 128 -1.75 -12.97 -1.75
N HIS A 129 -0.93 -12.14 -1.13
CA HIS A 129 -1.03 -10.68 -1.16
C HIS A 129 -0.11 -10.01 -2.21
N PHE A 130 0.98 -10.68 -2.55
CA PHE A 130 2.04 -10.15 -3.40
C PHE A 130 2.35 -11.12 -4.53
N GLU A 131 2.96 -10.60 -5.58
CA GLU A 131 3.34 -11.38 -6.75
C GLU A 131 4.74 -11.01 -7.22
N LEU A 132 5.49 -12.03 -7.62
CA LEU A 132 6.74 -11.89 -8.35
C LEU A 132 6.44 -11.96 -9.83
N LEU A 133 6.85 -10.94 -10.57
CA LEU A 133 6.58 -10.84 -11.99
C LEU A 133 7.88 -10.69 -12.76
N ALA A 134 8.03 -11.50 -13.80
CA ALA A 134 9.17 -11.44 -14.71
C ALA A 134 9.28 -10.06 -15.36
N LEU A 135 10.49 -9.54 -15.57
CA LEU A 135 10.63 -8.27 -16.30
C LEU A 135 10.08 -8.38 -17.73
N GLU A 136 10.22 -9.54 -18.35
CA GLU A 136 9.70 -9.86 -19.69
C GLU A 136 8.17 -10.02 -19.75
N GLU A 137 7.52 -10.33 -18.63
CA GLU A 137 6.06 -10.47 -18.52
C GLU A 137 5.41 -9.17 -18.00
N ASP A 138 6.20 -8.18 -17.57
CA ASP A 138 5.72 -6.92 -17.00
C ASP A 138 5.18 -5.97 -18.10
N LEU A 139 3.97 -6.29 -18.56
CA LEU A 139 3.22 -5.48 -19.53
C LEU A 139 2.43 -4.34 -18.88
N ARG A 140 2.56 -4.12 -17.56
CA ARG A 140 1.83 -3.05 -16.83
C ARG A 140 2.26 -1.66 -17.28
N LEU A 141 3.46 -1.55 -17.83
CA LEU A 141 3.96 -0.32 -18.46
C LEU A 141 3.38 -0.12 -19.87
N LEU A 142 2.84 -1.16 -20.50
CA LEU A 142 2.56 -1.18 -21.92
C LEU A 142 1.07 -1.05 -22.29
N ASN A 143 0.10 -1.57 -21.53
CA ASN A 143 -1.24 -1.79 -22.13
C ASN A 143 -2.53 -1.37 -21.41
N GLU A 144 -2.56 -0.85 -20.19
CA GLU A 144 -3.80 -0.21 -19.68
C GLU A 144 -3.49 1.00 -18.79
N PRO A 145 -4.30 2.08 -18.83
CA PRO A 145 -4.17 3.16 -17.89
C PRO A 145 -4.41 2.61 -16.48
N GLN A 146 -3.40 2.70 -15.61
CA GLN A 146 -3.44 2.15 -14.25
C GLN A 146 -4.64 2.65 -13.44
N ALA A 147 -5.19 3.81 -13.77
CA ALA A 147 -6.43 4.32 -13.17
C ALA A 147 -7.63 3.39 -13.40
N LEU A 148 -7.78 2.81 -14.60
CA LEU A 148 -8.85 1.87 -14.92
C LEU A 148 -8.66 0.53 -14.21
N SER A 149 -7.45 -0.03 -14.25
CA SER A 149 -7.18 -1.31 -13.58
C SER A 149 -7.36 -1.20 -12.06
N HIS A 150 -6.90 -0.10 -11.46
CA HIS A 150 -7.09 0.18 -10.05
C HIS A 150 -8.57 0.31 -9.69
N ALA A 151 -9.34 1.08 -10.46
CA ALA A 151 -10.77 1.24 -10.23
C ALA A 151 -11.54 -0.09 -10.40
N ARG A 152 -11.17 -0.94 -11.39
CA ARG A 152 -11.78 -2.26 -11.58
C ARG A 152 -11.51 -3.15 -10.38
N ALA A 153 -10.27 -3.17 -9.90
CA ALA A 153 -9.86 -3.94 -8.74
C ALA A 153 -10.62 -3.52 -7.46
N ILE A 154 -10.78 -2.21 -7.23
CA ILE A 154 -11.56 -1.71 -6.10
C ILE A 154 -13.03 -2.10 -6.23
N LEU A 155 -13.63 -1.97 -7.42
CA LEU A 155 -15.03 -2.33 -7.63
C LEU A 155 -15.27 -3.83 -7.43
N ALA A 156 -14.37 -4.68 -7.93
CA ALA A 156 -14.46 -6.14 -7.82
C ALA A 156 -14.30 -6.66 -6.38
N ARG A 157 -13.69 -5.88 -5.48
CA ARG A 157 -13.51 -6.28 -4.08
C ARG A 157 -14.85 -6.38 -3.35
N GLU A 158 -15.08 -7.50 -2.68
CA GLU A 158 -16.27 -7.71 -1.85
C GLU A 158 -16.29 -6.78 -0.63
N PHE A 159 -17.49 -6.55 -0.09
CA PHE A 159 -17.68 -5.75 1.12
C PHE A 159 -17.36 -6.60 2.35
N ASP A 160 -16.33 -6.22 3.11
CA ASP A 160 -16.04 -6.83 4.40
C ASP A 160 -16.83 -6.10 5.50
N TYR A 161 -17.83 -6.78 6.06
CA TYR A 161 -18.79 -6.22 7.00
C TYR A 161 -18.25 -6.09 8.44
N GLY A 162 -17.08 -6.70 8.72
CA GLY A 162 -16.44 -6.75 10.04
C GLY A 162 -15.39 -5.67 10.31
N LEU A 163 -15.16 -4.75 9.37
CA LEU A 163 -14.08 -3.77 9.47
C LEU A 163 -14.33 -2.69 10.54
N GLY A 164 -13.28 -2.34 11.30
CA GLY A 164 -13.30 -1.25 12.28
C GLY A 164 -13.30 0.15 11.63
N VAL A 165 -13.62 1.19 12.43
CA VAL A 165 -13.79 2.58 11.96
C VAL A 165 -12.54 3.12 11.24
N ALA A 166 -11.35 2.91 11.81
CA ALA A 166 -10.09 3.33 11.20
C ALA A 166 -9.85 2.67 9.83
N MET A 167 -10.19 1.38 9.69
CA MET A 167 -10.02 0.63 8.45
C MET A 167 -11.01 1.07 7.37
N LEU A 168 -12.23 1.45 7.77
CA LEU A 168 -13.21 2.05 6.86
C LEU A 168 -12.74 3.40 6.35
N ALA A 169 -12.12 4.24 7.19
CA ALA A 169 -11.54 5.51 6.76
C ALA A 169 -10.44 5.30 5.70
N VAL A 170 -9.57 4.31 5.89
CA VAL A 170 -8.55 3.92 4.91
C VAL A 170 -9.19 3.53 3.58
N HIS A 171 -10.22 2.68 3.59
CA HIS A 171 -10.93 2.31 2.37
C HIS A 171 -11.63 3.48 1.67
N ILE A 172 -12.20 4.41 2.42
CA ILE A 172 -12.78 5.64 1.86
C ILE A 172 -11.70 6.45 1.15
N SER A 173 -10.53 6.60 1.77
CA SER A 173 -9.41 7.35 1.18
C SER A 173 -8.88 6.71 -0.12
N GLU A 174 -8.75 5.37 -0.17
CA GLU A 174 -8.38 4.61 -1.36
C GLU A 174 -9.38 4.86 -2.51
N LEU A 175 -10.67 4.86 -2.19
CA LEU A 175 -11.75 5.03 -3.17
C LEU A 175 -11.83 6.46 -3.72
N GLU A 176 -11.63 7.46 -2.85
CA GLU A 176 -11.53 8.86 -3.28
C GLU A 176 -10.33 9.09 -4.18
N GLN A 177 -9.19 8.48 -3.84
CA GLN A 177 -8.00 8.55 -4.65
C GLN A 177 -8.21 7.90 -6.03
N ALA A 178 -8.77 6.69 -6.09
CA ALA A 178 -9.08 6.04 -7.36
C ALA A 178 -10.06 6.86 -8.21
N SER A 179 -11.05 7.50 -7.57
CA SER A 179 -11.97 8.42 -8.24
C SER A 179 -11.24 9.64 -8.84
N ARG A 180 -10.33 10.27 -8.09
CA ARG A 180 -9.53 11.41 -8.57
C ARG A 180 -8.65 11.04 -9.75
N GLU A 181 -8.03 9.87 -9.71
CA GLU A 181 -7.17 9.37 -10.79
C GLU A 181 -7.94 9.07 -12.06
N LEU A 182 -9.14 8.52 -11.91
CA LEU A 182 -10.01 8.21 -13.04
C LEU A 182 -10.59 9.49 -13.66
N LEU A 183 -10.91 10.51 -12.85
CA LEU A 183 -11.27 11.85 -13.34
C LEU A 183 -10.09 12.53 -14.06
N ALA A 184 -8.88 12.49 -13.48
CA ALA A 184 -7.68 13.01 -14.13
C ALA A 184 -7.38 12.27 -15.46
N PHE A 185 -7.66 10.97 -15.53
CA PHE A 185 -7.56 10.21 -16.78
C PHE A 185 -8.60 10.65 -17.83
N LEU A 186 -9.84 10.93 -17.41
CA LEU A 186 -10.89 11.46 -18.28
C LEU A 186 -10.58 12.87 -18.79
N GLU A 187 -9.94 13.69 -17.96
CA GLU A 187 -9.47 15.03 -18.32
C GLU A 187 -8.23 14.99 -19.23
N SER A 188 -7.43 13.93 -19.14
CA SER A 188 -6.29 13.74 -20.03
C SER A 188 -6.75 13.50 -21.47
N THR A 189 -6.13 14.21 -22.42
CA THR A 189 -6.42 14.14 -23.86
C THR A 189 -5.91 12.84 -24.51
N ALA A 190 -6.20 11.69 -23.91
CA ALA A 190 -5.86 10.38 -24.47
C ALA A 190 -6.92 9.95 -25.50
N LYS A 191 -6.47 9.52 -26.68
CA LYS A 191 -7.29 9.28 -27.89
C LYS A 191 -8.15 8.00 -27.88
N HIS A 192 -8.23 7.28 -26.76
CA HIS A 192 -8.94 6.00 -26.68
C HIS A 192 -10.37 6.19 -26.16
N THR A 193 -11.29 6.47 -27.09
CA THR A 193 -12.72 6.69 -26.80
C THR A 193 -13.35 5.55 -26.00
N VAL A 194 -13.01 4.30 -26.34
CA VAL A 194 -13.51 3.09 -25.64
C VAL A 194 -13.14 3.07 -24.16
N LEU A 195 -11.90 3.41 -23.83
CA LEU A 195 -11.40 3.43 -22.44
C LEU A 195 -11.99 4.60 -21.65
N GLN A 196 -12.26 5.73 -22.31
CA GLN A 196 -12.94 6.86 -21.69
C GLN A 196 -14.42 6.55 -21.40
N ASP A 197 -15.11 5.85 -22.30
CA ASP A 197 -16.49 5.41 -22.08
C ASP A 197 -16.59 4.43 -20.92
N GLU A 198 -15.64 3.51 -20.81
CA GLU A 198 -15.56 2.61 -19.66
C GLU A 198 -15.28 3.36 -18.35
N ALA A 199 -14.31 4.28 -18.34
CA ALA A 199 -14.04 5.15 -17.19
C ALA A 199 -15.31 5.90 -16.74
N ARG A 200 -16.06 6.50 -17.67
CA ARG A 200 -17.32 7.20 -17.37
C ARG A 200 -18.36 6.30 -16.71
N ARG A 201 -18.43 5.01 -17.09
CA ARG A 201 -19.35 4.03 -16.46
C ARG A 201 -18.92 3.64 -15.05
N MET A 202 -17.62 3.65 -14.76
CA MET A 202 -17.09 3.26 -13.45
C MET A 202 -17.24 4.35 -12.38
N VAL A 203 -17.19 5.63 -12.76
CA VAL A 203 -17.39 6.78 -11.83
C VAL A 203 -18.63 6.64 -10.94
N PRO A 204 -19.86 6.41 -11.48
CA PRO A 204 -21.05 6.29 -10.63
C PRO A 204 -20.99 5.07 -9.70
N LEU A 205 -20.40 3.95 -10.15
CA LEU A 205 -20.25 2.74 -9.33
C LEU A 205 -19.30 2.99 -8.14
N LEU A 206 -18.19 3.69 -8.37
CA LEU A 206 -17.27 4.11 -7.32
C LEU A 206 -17.96 5.04 -6.32
N ASN A 207 -18.72 6.03 -6.82
CA ASN A 207 -19.47 6.95 -5.96
C ASN A 207 -20.53 6.23 -5.10
N GLN A 208 -21.23 5.24 -5.65
CA GLN A 208 -22.19 4.42 -4.90
C GLN A 208 -21.48 3.65 -3.79
N LYS A 209 -20.33 3.02 -4.10
CA LYS A 209 -19.52 2.28 -3.13
C LYS A 209 -19.00 3.21 -2.02
N ARG A 210 -18.56 4.43 -2.36
CA ARG A 210 -18.16 5.47 -1.39
C ARG A 210 -19.31 5.86 -0.47
N GLN A 211 -20.49 6.15 -1.01
CA GLN A 211 -21.65 6.53 -0.21
C GLN A 211 -22.03 5.43 0.78
N TRP A 212 -21.96 4.16 0.37
CA TRP A 212 -22.20 3.04 1.25
C TRP A 212 -21.18 2.98 2.41
N LEU A 213 -19.89 3.11 2.11
CA LEU A 213 -18.83 3.12 3.13
C LEU A 213 -18.97 4.29 4.12
N LEU A 214 -19.31 5.48 3.63
CA LEU A 214 -19.54 6.65 4.48
C LEU A 214 -20.72 6.45 5.44
N ARG A 215 -21.84 5.90 4.96
CA ARG A 215 -22.98 5.56 5.82
C ARG A 215 -22.60 4.52 6.86
N ARG A 216 -21.77 3.55 6.50
CA ARG A 216 -21.32 2.53 7.44
C ARG A 216 -20.37 3.11 8.49
N HIS A 217 -19.46 3.99 8.08
CA HIS A 217 -18.56 4.71 8.96
C HIS A 217 -19.34 5.55 9.99
N SER A 218 -20.31 6.35 9.54
CA SER A 218 -21.15 7.15 10.44
C SER A 218 -21.94 6.28 11.41
N GLN A 219 -22.55 5.18 10.93
CA GLN A 219 -23.26 4.24 11.79
C GLN A 219 -22.39 3.59 12.86
N LEU A 220 -21.11 3.32 12.57
CA LEU A 220 -20.20 2.72 13.55
C LEU A 220 -19.69 3.73 14.58
N GLN A 221 -19.50 4.99 14.18
CA GLN A 221 -19.26 6.09 15.11
C GLN A 221 -20.49 6.31 16.02
N GLU A 222 -21.69 6.29 15.45
CA GLU A 222 -22.94 6.41 16.22
C GLU A 222 -23.17 5.21 17.17
N ARG A 223 -22.70 4.00 16.82
CA ARG A 223 -22.82 2.81 17.67
C ARG A 223 -22.01 2.82 18.96
N THR A 224 -20.88 3.50 19.00
CA THR A 224 -20.20 3.75 20.28
C THR A 224 -21.03 4.66 21.19
N HIS A 225 -21.84 5.55 20.63
CA HIS A 225 -22.74 6.43 21.37
C HIS A 225 -24.04 5.75 21.86
N TYR A 226 -24.53 4.71 21.18
CA TYR A 226 -25.73 3.94 21.62
C TYR A 226 -25.52 3.10 22.89
N GLY A 227 -24.27 2.85 23.30
CA GLY A 227 -23.95 2.19 24.57
C GLY A 227 -24.02 3.13 25.78
N HIS A 228 -24.29 4.42 25.57
CA HIS A 228 -24.38 5.43 26.62
C HIS A 228 -25.86 5.71 26.93
N SER A 229 -26.19 5.70 28.22
CA SER A 229 -27.53 6.07 28.68
C SER A 229 -27.77 7.55 28.39
N ALA A 230 -28.97 7.93 27.98
CA ALA A 230 -29.40 9.32 27.75
C ALA A 230 -29.25 10.27 28.96
N ASN A 231 -28.73 9.78 30.09
CA ASN A 231 -28.50 10.50 31.33
C ASN A 231 -27.01 10.80 31.60
N GLN A 232 -26.07 10.37 30.75
CA GLN A 232 -24.66 10.77 30.86
C GLN A 232 -24.47 12.13 30.20
N MET A 233 -23.93 13.09 30.95
CA MET A 233 -23.76 14.48 30.52
C MET A 233 -22.70 14.59 29.40
N ASP A 234 -23.17 14.60 28.15
CA ASP A 234 -22.39 14.67 26.89
C ASP A 234 -21.53 15.93 26.70
N GLU A 235 -21.61 16.90 27.61
CA GLU A 235 -20.88 18.17 27.48
C GLU A 235 -19.36 17.94 27.55
N LEU A 236 -18.88 17.00 28.36
CA LEU A 236 -17.43 16.86 28.62
C LEU A 236 -16.67 16.25 27.44
N GLU A 237 -17.27 15.30 26.71
CA GLU A 237 -16.63 14.67 25.55
C GLU A 237 -16.77 15.51 24.29
N SER A 238 -17.93 16.15 24.08
CA SER A 238 -18.10 17.12 22.99
C SER A 238 -17.20 18.34 23.19
N LEU A 239 -17.03 18.82 24.43
CA LEU A 239 -16.04 19.84 24.77
C LEU A 239 -14.61 19.35 24.53
N LYS A 240 -14.25 18.13 24.91
CA LYS A 240 -12.92 17.56 24.63
C LYS A 240 -12.63 17.48 23.14
N GLN A 241 -13.60 17.03 22.35
CA GLN A 241 -13.45 16.90 20.91
C GLN A 241 -13.38 18.28 20.22
N GLN A 242 -14.18 19.24 20.67
CA GLN A 242 -14.06 20.64 20.23
C GLN A 242 -12.68 21.21 20.61
N LEU A 243 -12.19 20.94 21.82
CA LEU A 243 -10.88 21.38 22.31
C LEU A 243 -9.74 20.77 21.48
N GLU A 244 -9.83 19.49 21.12
CA GLU A 244 -8.88 18.83 20.19
C GLU A 244 -8.90 19.48 18.80
N CYS A 245 -10.08 19.74 18.24
CA CYS A 245 -10.20 20.46 16.98
C CYS A 245 -9.63 21.89 17.07
N TYR A 246 -9.85 22.59 18.19
CA TYR A 246 -9.27 23.90 18.43
C TYR A 246 -7.75 23.83 18.59
N GLN A 247 -7.19 22.82 19.27
CA GLN A 247 -5.73 22.64 19.40
C GLN A 247 -5.05 22.36 18.06
N LEU A 248 -5.71 21.63 17.16
CA LEU A 248 -5.19 21.33 15.83
C LEU A 248 -5.27 22.53 14.86
N LEU A 249 -6.22 23.43 15.07
CA LEU A 249 -6.49 24.57 14.17
C LEU A 249 -5.98 25.92 14.70
N ALA A 250 -5.75 26.05 16.00
CA ALA A 250 -5.32 27.30 16.61
C ALA A 250 -3.84 27.58 16.33
N THR A 251 -3.51 28.85 16.12
CA THR A 251 -2.14 29.32 16.02
C THR A 251 -1.45 29.30 17.40
N PRO A 252 -0.12 29.09 17.45
CA PRO A 252 0.62 28.94 18.72
C PRO A 252 0.53 30.17 19.64
N GLU A 253 0.21 31.35 19.10
CA GLU A 253 0.01 32.57 19.88
C GLU A 253 -1.30 32.54 20.69
N VAL A 254 -2.38 31.98 20.13
CA VAL A 254 -3.69 31.89 20.79
C VAL A 254 -3.64 30.85 21.92
N THR A 255 -2.95 29.73 21.71
CA THR A 255 -2.77 28.71 22.74
C THR A 255 -1.91 29.22 23.90
N ALA A 256 -0.86 30.01 23.63
CA ALA A 256 -0.06 30.66 24.65
C ALA A 256 -0.86 31.71 25.47
N MET A 257 -1.73 32.48 24.81
CA MET A 257 -2.56 33.48 25.47
C MET A 257 -3.63 32.85 26.37
N VAL A 258 -4.27 31.76 25.92
CA VAL A 258 -5.24 31.01 26.74
C VAL A 258 -4.55 30.35 27.94
N GLN A 259 -3.34 29.82 27.78
CA GLN A 259 -2.57 29.28 28.90
C GLN A 259 -2.13 30.35 29.90
N ALA A 260 -1.91 31.59 29.46
CA ALA A 260 -1.62 32.71 30.36
C ALA A 260 -2.85 33.10 31.18
N LEU A 261 -4.04 33.19 30.56
CA LEU A 261 -5.31 33.49 31.25
C LEU A 261 -5.67 32.41 32.28
N VAL A 262 -5.49 31.13 31.94
CA VAL A 262 -5.75 30.02 32.90
C VAL A 262 -4.82 30.06 34.11
N LYS A 263 -3.59 30.59 33.96
CA LYS A 263 -2.65 30.79 35.07
C LYS A 263 -2.97 32.02 35.92
N GLU A 264 -3.74 32.98 35.41
CA GLU A 264 -4.18 34.16 36.18
C GLU A 264 -5.46 33.88 36.98
N ASP A 265 -6.26 32.90 36.58
CA ASP A 265 -7.50 32.47 37.26
C ASP A 265 -7.31 31.34 38.32
N SER A 266 -6.06 30.98 38.66
CA SER A 266 -5.73 29.98 39.70
C SER A 266 -4.87 30.56 40.82
#